data_AF-A0A962WDN5-F1
#
_entry.id   AF-A0A962WDN5-F1
#
_cell.length_a   1.000
_cell.length_b   1.000
_cell.length_c   1.000
_cell.angle_alpha   90.00
_cell.angle_beta   90.00
_cell.angle_gamma   90.00
#
_symmetry.space_group_name_H-M   'P 1'
#
loop_
_entity.id
_entity.type
_entity.pdbx_description
1 polymer ?
#
loop_
_entity_poly.entity_id
_entity_poly.type
_entity_poly.pdbx_seq_one_letter_code
_entity_poly.pdbx_strand_id
1 'polypeptide(L)'
;MISTSRTPWDIHPDLTEDRLAIVARILAETRNEEVKRTVDPHAVAWGLGCMAFNRCKVAIERAEFMHGTWLRVLDHSNGLVFTIGEVPARFLKGDPDHPNPKALAVRHAEVRQMHFAEFDSPEVHLWRFLIDTDVNGRAIKVHFVGLSETGSTVSHWEWTYREAVVPITRSAKARGEALKLGRPAVKPKQGGKDDRSNEGGISA
;
A
#
# COMPACT_ATOMS: atom_id res chain seq x y z
N MET A 1 -25.23 -17.31 -8.21
CA MET A 1 -26.19 -16.34 -8.79
C MET A 1 -25.58 -14.96 -8.62
N ILE A 2 -25.23 -14.28 -9.71
CA ILE A 2 -24.66 -12.93 -9.65
C ILE A 2 -25.84 -11.99 -9.34
N SER A 3 -26.00 -11.61 -8.08
CA SER A 3 -26.92 -10.54 -7.73
C SER A 3 -26.32 -9.26 -8.30
N THR A 4 -27.02 -8.61 -9.22
CA THR A 4 -26.60 -7.33 -9.82
C THR A 4 -26.70 -6.24 -8.75
N SER A 5 -25.70 -6.14 -7.88
CA SER A 5 -25.63 -5.12 -6.83
C SER A 5 -25.48 -3.74 -7.46
N ARG A 6 -26.21 -2.75 -6.96
CA ARG A 6 -26.08 -1.35 -7.40
C ARG A 6 -24.70 -0.81 -7.07
N THR A 7 -24.22 0.15 -7.86
CA THR A 7 -22.95 0.79 -7.56
C THR A 7 -23.10 1.79 -6.41
N PRO A 8 -22.04 2.10 -5.66
CA PRO A 8 -22.12 3.01 -4.52
C PRO A 8 -22.63 4.42 -4.88
N TRP A 9 -22.24 4.94 -6.05
CA TRP A 9 -22.66 6.26 -6.52
C TRP A 9 -24.10 6.31 -7.04
N ASP A 10 -24.73 5.16 -7.32
CA ASP A 10 -26.19 5.09 -7.55
C ASP A 10 -26.97 5.32 -6.24
N ILE A 11 -26.33 5.12 -5.08
CA ILE A 11 -26.96 5.23 -3.75
C ILE A 11 -26.66 6.58 -3.11
N HIS A 12 -25.41 7.06 -3.19
CA HIS A 12 -25.04 8.33 -2.60
C HIS A 12 -24.06 9.12 -3.49
N PRO A 13 -24.33 10.40 -3.82
CA PRO A 13 -23.54 11.16 -4.78
C PRO A 13 -22.09 11.41 -4.34
N ASP A 14 -21.81 11.42 -3.03
CA ASP A 14 -20.43 11.54 -2.53
C ASP A 14 -19.55 10.33 -2.79
N LEU A 15 -20.13 9.15 -3.05
CA LEU A 15 -19.42 7.89 -3.26
C LEU A 15 -18.96 7.70 -4.71
N THR A 16 -18.46 8.77 -5.32
CA THR A 16 -17.97 8.76 -6.71
C THR A 16 -16.85 7.73 -6.88
N GLU A 17 -16.78 7.09 -8.05
CA GLU A 17 -15.74 6.10 -8.37
C GLU A 17 -14.32 6.61 -8.11
N ASP A 18 -14.01 7.85 -8.50
CA ASP A 18 -12.69 8.45 -8.33
C ASP A 18 -12.25 8.51 -6.86
N ARG A 19 -13.15 8.98 -5.98
CA ARG A 19 -12.89 9.05 -4.53
C ARG A 19 -12.66 7.66 -3.94
N LEU A 20 -13.48 6.69 -4.34
CA LEU A 20 -13.34 5.30 -3.90
C LEU A 20 -12.02 4.68 -4.38
N ALA A 21 -11.63 4.95 -5.63
CA ALA A 21 -10.37 4.47 -6.21
C ALA A 21 -9.14 5.06 -5.52
N ILE A 22 -9.18 6.33 -5.12
CA ILE A 22 -8.10 6.95 -4.33
C ILE A 22 -7.95 6.23 -2.99
N VAL A 23 -9.04 6.05 -2.25
CA VAL A 23 -9.00 5.37 -0.93
C VAL A 23 -8.56 3.91 -1.08
N ALA A 24 -9.13 3.17 -2.03
CA ALA A 24 -8.78 1.79 -2.31
C ALA A 24 -7.29 1.62 -2.63
N ARG A 25 -6.74 2.51 -3.46
CA ARG A 25 -5.31 2.53 -3.79
C ARG A 25 -4.44 2.76 -2.56
N ILE A 26 -4.74 3.77 -1.75
CA ILE A 26 -4.00 4.07 -0.51
C ILE A 26 -3.96 2.83 0.40
N LEU A 27 -5.11 2.18 0.59
CA LEU A 27 -5.22 0.99 1.44
C LEU A 27 -4.39 -0.18 0.90
N ALA A 28 -4.49 -0.46 -0.40
CA ALA A 28 -3.79 -1.58 -1.03
C ALA A 28 -2.28 -1.37 -1.08
N GLU A 29 -1.82 -0.18 -1.52
CA GLU A 29 -0.40 0.17 -1.60
C GLU A 29 0.24 0.12 -0.21
N THR A 30 -0.39 0.77 0.78
CA THR A 30 0.14 0.82 2.15
C THR A 30 0.27 -0.58 2.76
N ARG A 31 -0.72 -1.44 2.54
CA ARG A 31 -0.66 -2.84 2.99
C ARG A 31 0.47 -3.59 2.29
N ASN A 32 0.58 -3.46 0.97
CA ASN A 32 1.61 -4.15 0.18
C ASN A 32 3.02 -3.70 0.52
N GLU A 33 3.21 -2.42 0.86
CA GLU A 33 4.47 -1.93 1.42
C GLU A 33 4.80 -2.57 2.77
N GLU A 34 3.82 -2.73 3.66
CA GLU A 34 4.06 -3.38 4.97
C GLU A 34 4.41 -4.86 4.80
N VAL A 35 3.77 -5.56 3.87
CA VAL A 35 4.16 -6.93 3.50
C VAL A 35 5.59 -6.96 2.97
N LYS A 36 6.00 -6.00 2.12
CA LYS A 36 7.37 -5.89 1.60
C LYS A 36 8.40 -5.60 2.71
N ARG A 37 8.02 -4.82 3.73
CA ARG A 37 8.88 -4.48 4.89
C ARG A 37 9.02 -5.62 5.89
N THR A 38 8.03 -6.49 5.96
CA THR A 38 8.02 -7.62 6.90
C THR A 38 9.00 -8.68 6.41
N VAL A 39 10.21 -8.67 6.97
CA VAL A 39 11.29 -9.61 6.65
C VAL A 39 11.38 -10.80 7.62
N ASP A 40 10.54 -10.81 8.66
CA ASP A 40 10.59 -11.80 9.73
C ASP A 40 9.89 -13.11 9.30
N PRO A 41 10.63 -14.23 9.18
CA PRO A 41 10.07 -15.55 8.85
C PRO A 41 9.15 -16.11 9.94
N HIS A 42 9.23 -15.58 11.17
CA HIS A 42 8.40 -15.97 12.29
C HIS A 42 7.20 -15.04 12.49
N ALA A 43 7.06 -13.99 11.67
CA ALA A 43 5.90 -13.13 11.71
C ALA A 43 4.66 -13.94 11.34
N VAL A 44 3.82 -14.21 12.35
CA VAL A 44 2.53 -14.84 12.15
C VAL A 44 1.58 -13.87 11.45
N ALA A 45 0.67 -14.41 10.62
CA ALA A 45 -0.27 -13.62 9.81
C ALA A 45 -1.07 -12.58 10.63
N TRP A 46 -1.32 -12.85 11.92
CA TRP A 46 -1.95 -11.92 12.83
C TRP A 46 -1.14 -10.64 13.07
N GLY A 47 0.16 -10.77 13.33
CA GLY A 47 1.05 -9.62 13.59
C GLY A 47 1.16 -8.71 12.37
N LEU A 48 1.34 -9.31 11.18
CA LEU A 48 1.29 -8.58 9.91
C LEU A 48 -0.05 -7.86 9.72
N GLY A 49 -1.16 -8.50 10.09
CA GLY A 49 -2.50 -7.91 10.05
C GLY A 49 -2.60 -6.65 10.92
N CYS A 50 -2.13 -6.70 12.16
CA CYS A 50 -2.12 -5.57 13.09
C CYS A 50 -1.28 -4.40 12.56
N MET A 51 -0.06 -4.71 12.08
CA MET A 51 0.84 -3.69 11.55
C MET A 51 0.28 -3.05 10.28
N ALA A 52 -0.18 -3.86 9.33
CA ALA A 52 -0.81 -3.36 8.10
C ALA A 52 -2.02 -2.48 8.40
N PHE A 53 -2.89 -2.87 9.34
CA PHE A 53 -4.03 -2.05 9.76
C PHE A 53 -3.57 -0.68 10.29
N ASN A 54 -2.60 -0.68 11.20
CA ASN A 54 -2.09 0.57 11.78
C ASN A 54 -1.44 1.47 10.72
N ARG A 55 -0.72 0.90 9.75
CA ARG A 55 -0.15 1.65 8.62
C ARG A 55 -1.22 2.25 7.73
N CYS A 56 -2.23 1.47 7.34
CA CYS A 56 -3.35 1.96 6.53
C CYS A 56 -4.10 3.08 7.25
N LYS A 57 -4.32 2.96 8.55
CA LYS A 57 -4.93 4.02 9.36
C LYS A 57 -4.14 5.33 9.25
N VAL A 58 -2.84 5.30 9.51
CA VAL A 58 -1.97 6.48 9.40
C VAL A 58 -1.96 7.04 7.98
N ALA A 59 -2.06 6.18 6.95
CA ALA A 59 -2.12 6.63 5.57
C ALA A 59 -3.44 7.37 5.26
N ILE A 60 -4.57 6.92 5.80
CA ILE A 60 -5.86 7.63 5.70
C ILE A 60 -5.82 8.98 6.44
N GLU A 61 -5.28 9.01 7.66
CA GLU A 61 -5.07 10.26 8.41
C GLU A 61 -4.18 11.25 7.65
N ARG A 62 -3.18 10.76 6.92
CA ARG A 62 -2.35 11.61 6.04
C ARG A 62 -3.12 12.08 4.79
N ALA A 63 -3.94 11.20 4.22
CA ALA A 63 -4.71 11.50 3.02
C ALA A 63 -5.78 12.57 3.28
N GLU A 64 -6.32 12.66 4.50
CA GLU A 64 -7.20 13.76 4.93
C GLU A 64 -6.56 15.14 4.70
N PHE A 65 -5.25 15.31 4.93
CA PHE A 65 -4.60 16.60 4.65
C PHE A 65 -4.61 16.97 3.16
N MET A 66 -4.55 15.97 2.26
CA MET A 66 -4.54 16.18 0.81
C MET A 66 -5.94 16.27 0.21
N HIS A 67 -6.92 15.61 0.84
CA HIS A 67 -8.27 15.41 0.32
C HIS A 67 -9.35 15.92 1.26
N GLY A 68 -9.02 16.80 2.22
CA GLY A 68 -9.86 17.22 3.34
C GLY A 68 -11.20 17.86 2.96
N THR A 69 -11.37 18.27 1.70
CA THR A 69 -12.66 18.72 1.15
C THR A 69 -13.72 17.61 1.11
N TRP A 70 -13.30 16.34 1.08
CA TRP A 70 -14.22 15.20 0.99
C TRP A 70 -13.74 13.97 1.79
N LEU A 71 -12.51 13.89 2.27
CA LEU A 71 -12.04 12.80 3.12
C LEU A 71 -11.73 13.36 4.52
N ARG A 72 -12.46 12.92 5.54
CA ARG A 72 -12.21 13.32 6.94
C ARG A 72 -12.15 12.13 7.88
N VAL A 73 -11.34 12.21 8.93
CA VAL A 73 -11.32 11.21 9.99
C VAL A 73 -12.22 11.65 11.15
N LEU A 74 -13.17 10.80 11.55
CA LEU A 74 -14.11 11.07 12.66
C LEU A 74 -13.64 10.48 13.99
N ASP A 75 -12.97 9.33 13.94
CA ASP A 75 -12.45 8.63 15.12
C ASP A 75 -11.04 8.15 14.85
N HIS A 76 -10.05 8.76 15.51
CA HIS A 76 -8.63 8.40 15.40
C HIS A 76 -8.23 7.21 16.30
N SER A 77 -9.17 6.48 16.90
CA SER A 77 -8.88 5.30 17.71
C SER A 77 -8.53 4.08 16.85
N ASN A 78 -8.44 2.89 17.47
CA ASN A 78 -8.35 1.63 16.73
C ASN A 78 -9.67 1.23 16.04
N GLY A 79 -10.75 1.96 16.33
CA GLY A 79 -12.04 1.84 15.67
C GLY A 79 -12.19 2.70 14.42
N LEU A 80 -11.07 3.16 13.82
CA LEU A 80 -11.02 4.19 12.77
C LEU A 80 -12.30 4.28 11.93
N VAL A 81 -12.95 5.43 12.02
CA VAL A 81 -14.07 5.83 11.17
C VAL A 81 -13.66 7.08 10.43
N PHE A 82 -13.84 7.09 9.12
CA PHE A 82 -13.60 8.24 8.25
C PHE A 82 -14.80 8.45 7.33
N THR A 83 -14.94 9.63 6.73
CA THR A 83 -16.01 9.93 5.79
C THR A 83 -15.49 10.11 4.38
N ILE A 84 -16.32 9.76 3.40
CA ILE A 84 -16.20 10.15 2.00
C ILE A 84 -17.39 11.06 1.69
N GLY A 85 -17.12 12.36 1.59
CA GLY A 85 -18.10 13.42 1.73
C GLY A 85 -18.82 13.30 3.07
N GLU A 86 -20.12 13.08 2.99
CA GLU A 86 -20.96 12.83 4.16
C GLU A 86 -21.01 11.35 4.57
N VAL A 87 -20.53 10.40 3.76
CA VAL A 87 -20.74 8.98 4.05
C VAL A 87 -19.67 8.40 4.98
N PRO A 88 -20.02 7.87 6.18
CA PRO A 88 -19.06 7.23 7.07
C PRO A 88 -18.71 5.83 6.55
N ALA A 89 -17.41 5.53 6.55
CA ALA A 89 -16.85 4.27 6.10
C ALA A 89 -15.74 3.77 7.04
N ARG A 90 -15.49 2.47 6.97
CA ARG A 90 -14.40 1.78 7.69
C ARG A 90 -13.73 0.79 6.76
N PHE A 91 -12.49 0.41 7.07
CA PHE A 91 -11.80 -0.65 6.35
C PHE A 91 -11.47 -1.84 7.26
N LEU A 92 -11.41 -3.02 6.65
CA LEU A 92 -10.94 -4.26 7.28
C LEU A 92 -10.35 -5.21 6.24
N LYS A 93 -9.57 -6.20 6.70
CA LYS A 93 -9.24 -7.35 5.87
C LYS A 93 -10.49 -8.24 5.72
N GLY A 94 -10.83 -8.62 4.50
CA GLY A 94 -11.95 -9.51 4.24
C GLY A 94 -12.24 -9.69 2.76
N ASP A 95 -13.00 -10.74 2.47
CA ASP A 95 -13.54 -11.07 1.16
C ASP A 95 -15.08 -10.94 1.25
N PRO A 96 -15.75 -10.23 0.32
CA PRO A 96 -17.21 -10.13 0.31
C PRO A 96 -17.91 -11.49 0.17
N ASP A 97 -17.30 -12.48 -0.47
CA ASP A 97 -17.86 -13.82 -0.61
C ASP A 97 -17.71 -14.65 0.69
N HIS A 98 -16.80 -14.24 1.57
CA HIS A 98 -16.55 -14.85 2.87
C HIS A 98 -16.57 -13.80 4.00
N PRO A 99 -17.74 -13.20 4.30
CA PRO A 99 -17.84 -12.05 5.18
C PRO A 99 -17.39 -12.39 6.61
N ASN A 100 -16.44 -11.62 7.12
CA ASN A 100 -15.98 -11.71 8.50
C ASN A 100 -17.05 -11.11 9.44
N PRO A 101 -17.39 -11.72 10.59
CA PRO A 101 -18.29 -11.12 11.59
C PRO A 101 -17.93 -9.67 11.97
N LYS A 102 -16.64 -9.31 11.88
CA LYS A 102 -16.16 -7.93 12.11
C LYS A 102 -16.64 -6.91 11.08
N ALA A 103 -17.01 -7.34 9.86
CA ALA A 103 -17.59 -6.47 8.84
C ALA A 103 -18.94 -5.89 9.30
N LEU A 104 -19.70 -6.68 10.07
CA LEU A 104 -21.02 -6.35 10.62
C LEU A 104 -20.96 -5.56 11.93
N ALA A 105 -19.78 -5.42 12.54
CA ALA A 105 -19.66 -4.70 13.81
C ALA A 105 -19.85 -3.19 13.60
N VAL A 106 -20.93 -2.65 14.15
CA VAL A 106 -21.27 -1.21 14.19
C VAL A 106 -20.51 -0.52 15.34
N ARG A 107 -20.01 0.71 15.14
CA ARG A 107 -19.38 1.54 16.18
C ARG A 107 -20.21 2.79 16.48
N HIS A 108 -20.07 3.33 17.68
CA HIS A 108 -20.83 4.50 18.14
C HIS A 108 -20.68 5.74 17.23
N ALA A 109 -19.51 5.94 16.61
CA ALA A 109 -19.33 7.03 15.64
C ALA A 109 -20.17 6.83 14.37
N GLU A 110 -20.42 5.58 13.97
CA GLU A 110 -21.30 5.22 12.85
C GLU A 110 -22.78 5.43 13.25
N VAL A 111 -23.14 5.04 14.48
CA VAL A 111 -24.51 5.19 15.02
C VAL A 111 -24.91 6.65 15.19
N ARG A 112 -24.01 7.51 15.67
CA ARG A 112 -24.33 8.94 15.89
C ARG A 112 -24.75 9.64 14.61
N GLN A 113 -24.23 9.23 13.45
CA GLN A 113 -24.64 9.78 12.18
C GLN A 113 -25.96 9.18 11.68
N MET A 114 -26.19 7.88 11.93
CA MET A 114 -27.47 7.23 11.59
C MET A 114 -28.67 7.86 12.30
N HIS A 115 -28.51 8.40 13.51
CA HIS A 115 -29.60 9.05 14.25
C HIS A 115 -29.94 10.48 13.78
N PHE A 116 -29.10 11.13 12.96
CA PHE A 116 -29.39 12.45 12.39
C PHE A 116 -29.98 12.38 10.96
N ALA A 117 -30.04 11.18 10.36
CA ALA A 117 -30.81 10.94 9.15
C ALA A 117 -32.30 10.81 9.51
N GLU A 118 -32.93 11.96 9.69
CA GLU A 118 -34.34 12.08 10.02
C GLU A 118 -35.23 11.56 8.85
N PHE A 119 -36.07 10.55 9.15
CA PHE A 119 -37.32 10.12 8.48
C PHE A 119 -37.38 8.93 7.51
N ASP A 120 -36.30 8.22 7.18
CA ASP A 120 -36.42 6.90 6.52
C ASP A 120 -35.28 5.96 6.91
N SER A 121 -35.58 4.67 7.15
CA SER A 121 -34.56 3.67 7.43
C SER A 121 -33.66 3.53 6.19
N PRO A 122 -32.37 3.87 6.26
CA PRO A 122 -31.53 3.89 5.07
C PRO A 122 -31.35 2.47 4.54
N GLU A 123 -31.46 2.28 3.22
CA GLU A 123 -31.29 0.95 2.62
C GLU A 123 -29.89 0.38 2.91
N VAL A 124 -28.87 1.25 2.94
CA VAL A 124 -27.51 0.91 3.37
C VAL A 124 -27.24 1.49 4.75
N HIS A 125 -26.94 0.62 5.70
CA HIS A 125 -26.62 0.96 7.08
C HIS A 125 -25.11 1.13 7.31
N LEU A 126 -24.29 0.32 6.63
CA LEU A 126 -22.85 0.30 6.84
C LEU A 126 -22.09 0.30 5.51
N TRP A 127 -21.11 1.19 5.39
CA TRP A 127 -20.15 1.19 4.29
C TRP A 127 -18.80 0.65 4.73
N ARG A 128 -18.24 -0.29 3.95
CA ARG A 128 -16.99 -0.98 4.28
C ARG A 128 -16.06 -1.09 3.08
N PHE A 129 -14.79 -0.79 3.29
CA PHE A 129 -13.70 -1.27 2.45
C PHE A 129 -13.23 -2.64 2.95
N LEU A 130 -13.35 -3.67 2.12
CA LEU A 130 -12.83 -5.01 2.37
C LEU A 130 -11.56 -5.20 1.55
N ILE A 131 -10.43 -5.39 2.23
CA ILE A 131 -9.14 -5.62 1.60
C ILE A 131 -8.96 -7.14 1.44
N ASP A 132 -9.08 -7.61 0.20
CA ASP A 132 -8.86 -8.99 -0.18
C ASP A 132 -7.37 -9.23 -0.48
N THR A 133 -6.85 -10.35 0.00
CA THR A 133 -5.41 -10.62 0.04
C THR A 133 -5.05 -12.01 -0.46
N ASP A 134 -3.90 -12.11 -1.13
CA ASP A 134 -3.28 -13.39 -1.44
C ASP A 134 -2.80 -14.15 -0.19
N VAL A 135 -2.26 -15.36 -0.42
CA VAL A 135 -1.69 -16.22 0.63
C VAL A 135 -0.50 -15.60 1.38
N ASN A 136 0.18 -14.62 0.77
CA ASN A 136 1.29 -13.89 1.38
C ASN A 136 0.80 -12.63 2.14
N GLY A 137 -0.52 -12.39 2.15
CA GLY A 137 -1.13 -11.25 2.78
C GLY A 137 -1.08 -9.95 1.96
N ARG A 138 -0.65 -9.99 0.70
CA ARG A 138 -0.66 -8.84 -0.23
C ARG A 138 -2.08 -8.55 -0.68
N ALA A 139 -2.49 -7.28 -0.63
CA ALA A 139 -3.73 -6.81 -1.24
C ALA A 139 -3.72 -7.08 -2.75
N ILE A 140 -4.74 -7.80 -3.22
CA ILE A 140 -4.99 -8.06 -4.65
C ILE A 140 -6.20 -7.29 -5.15
N LYS A 141 -7.20 -7.09 -4.28
CA LYS A 141 -8.42 -6.35 -4.56
C LYS A 141 -8.86 -5.59 -3.32
N VAL A 142 -9.61 -4.53 -3.55
CA VAL A 142 -10.33 -3.80 -2.51
C VAL A 142 -11.78 -3.70 -2.95
N HIS A 143 -12.69 -4.20 -2.13
CA HIS A 143 -14.11 -4.09 -2.37
C HIS A 143 -14.67 -2.96 -1.51
N PHE A 144 -15.56 -2.16 -2.07
CA PHE A 144 -16.37 -1.23 -1.31
C PHE A 144 -17.81 -1.74 -1.31
N VAL A 145 -18.33 -2.06 -0.12
CA VAL A 145 -19.64 -2.68 0.06
C VAL A 145 -20.54 -1.82 0.93
N GLY A 146 -21.80 -1.72 0.53
CA GLY A 146 -22.89 -1.21 1.33
C GLY A 146 -23.70 -2.37 1.89
N LEU A 147 -23.85 -2.43 3.21
CA LEU A 147 -24.55 -3.50 3.92
C LEU A 147 -25.87 -2.98 4.49
N SER A 148 -26.93 -3.79 4.41
CA SER A 148 -28.20 -3.56 5.11
C SER A 148 -28.05 -3.74 6.63
N GLU A 149 -29.10 -3.43 7.39
CA GLU A 149 -29.17 -3.67 8.83
C GLU A 149 -28.87 -5.14 9.20
N THR A 150 -29.37 -6.07 8.39
CA THR A 150 -29.18 -7.52 8.57
C THR A 150 -27.81 -8.00 8.12
N GLY A 151 -26.97 -7.11 7.58
CA GLY A 151 -25.64 -7.44 7.07
C GLY A 151 -25.59 -7.95 5.64
N SER A 152 -26.68 -7.86 4.89
CA SER A 152 -26.73 -8.30 3.49
C SER A 152 -26.11 -7.23 2.57
N THR A 153 -25.34 -7.64 1.57
CA THR A 153 -24.76 -6.71 0.59
C THR A 153 -25.86 -6.12 -0.31
N VAL A 154 -26.04 -4.80 -0.23
CA VAL A 154 -26.97 -4.00 -1.05
C VAL A 154 -26.23 -3.37 -2.23
N SER A 155 -24.98 -2.96 -2.00
CA SER A 155 -24.13 -2.32 -3.00
C SER A 155 -22.73 -2.90 -2.96
N HIS A 156 -22.10 -2.98 -4.13
CA HIS A 156 -20.74 -3.46 -4.28
C HIS A 156 -20.05 -2.78 -5.44
N TRP A 157 -18.80 -2.42 -5.20
CA TRP A 157 -17.85 -2.00 -6.21
C TRP A 157 -16.48 -2.63 -5.90
N GLU A 158 -15.69 -2.91 -6.92
CA GLU A 158 -14.38 -3.54 -6.79
C GLU A 158 -13.30 -2.71 -7.47
N TRP A 159 -12.17 -2.57 -6.77
CA TRP A 159 -10.93 -2.04 -7.31
C TRP A 159 -9.85 -3.13 -7.31
N THR A 160 -9.28 -3.42 -8.48
CA THR A 160 -8.18 -4.40 -8.61
C THR A 160 -6.82 -3.72 -8.47
N TYR A 161 -5.97 -4.23 -7.59
CA TYR A 161 -4.60 -3.76 -7.46
C TYR A 161 -3.80 -4.11 -8.73
N ARG A 162 -3.11 -3.10 -9.27
CA ARG A 162 -2.14 -3.26 -10.35
C ARG A 162 -0.84 -2.63 -9.89
N GLU A 163 0.24 -3.39 -9.90
CA GLU A 163 1.55 -2.84 -9.57
C GLU A 163 1.88 -1.75 -10.59
N ALA A 164 2.29 -0.58 -10.11
CA ALA A 164 2.66 0.52 -10.98
C ALA A 164 3.86 0.08 -11.83
N VAL A 165 3.64 -0.10 -13.13
CA VAL A 165 4.72 -0.36 -14.08
C VAL A 165 5.49 0.94 -14.23
N VAL A 166 6.62 1.05 -13.55
CA VAL A 166 7.54 2.17 -13.77
C VAL A 166 8.14 1.96 -15.17
N PRO A 167 7.84 2.81 -16.18
CA PRO A 167 8.50 2.66 -17.46
C PRO A 167 10.01 2.80 -17.24
N ILE A 168 10.77 1.83 -17.75
CA ILE A 168 12.23 1.88 -17.75
C ILE A 168 12.63 3.01 -18.70
N THR A 169 12.68 4.23 -18.18
CA THR A 169 13.23 5.36 -18.91
C THR A 169 14.73 5.12 -18.99
N ARG A 170 15.22 4.77 -20.19
CA ARG A 170 16.66 4.61 -20.43
C ARG A 170 17.30 5.96 -20.09
N SER A 171 18.01 6.04 -18.97
CA SER A 171 18.78 7.23 -18.63
C SER A 171 19.80 7.42 -19.76
N ALA A 172 19.54 8.40 -20.64
CA ALA A 172 20.56 8.92 -21.53
C ALA A 172 21.53 9.69 -20.64
N LYS A 173 22.39 8.96 -19.92
CA LYS A 173 23.56 9.54 -19.30
C LYS A 173 24.34 10.12 -20.47
N ALA A 174 24.37 11.45 -20.59
CA ALA A 174 25.21 12.12 -21.55
C ALA A 174 26.61 11.50 -21.39
N ARG A 175 27.09 10.87 -22.45
CA ARG A 175 28.43 10.29 -22.48
C ARG A 175 29.37 11.45 -22.21
N GLY A 176 29.89 11.54 -20.99
CA GLY A 176 30.87 12.56 -20.63
C GLY A 176 31.98 12.55 -21.68
N GLU A 177 32.38 13.73 -22.15
CA GLU A 177 33.43 13.85 -23.16
C GLU A 177 34.64 13.02 -22.73
N ALA A 178 35.17 12.25 -23.69
CA ALA A 178 36.32 11.41 -23.43
C ALA A 178 37.51 12.30 -23.07
N LEU A 179 37.87 12.34 -21.78
CA LEU A 179 39.11 12.97 -21.35
C LEU A 179 40.28 12.18 -21.96
N LYS A 180 41.09 12.84 -22.81
CA LYS A 180 42.35 12.26 -23.31
C LYS A 180 43.31 12.12 -22.13
N LEU A 181 43.38 10.92 -21.56
CA LEU A 181 44.41 10.56 -20.59
C LEU A 181 45.77 10.51 -21.32
N GLY A 182 46.74 11.30 -20.84
CA GLY A 182 48.12 11.24 -21.31
C GLY A 182 48.73 9.86 -21.06
N ARG A 183 49.64 9.43 -21.94
CA ARG A 183 50.32 8.13 -21.83
C ARG A 183 50.98 8.02 -20.44
N PRO A 184 50.75 6.93 -19.68
CA PRO A 184 51.35 6.77 -18.36
C PRO A 184 52.88 6.74 -18.47
N ALA A 185 53.56 7.46 -17.57
CA ALA A 185 55.02 7.49 -17.51
C ALA A 185 55.54 6.20 -16.85
N VAL A 186 55.90 5.22 -17.67
CA VAL A 186 56.56 3.99 -17.21
C VAL A 186 58.05 4.28 -17.04
N LYS A 187 58.55 4.30 -15.80
CA LYS A 187 59.99 4.34 -15.55
C LYS A 187 60.60 2.96 -15.80
N PRO A 188 61.69 2.84 -16.57
CA PRO A 188 62.35 1.55 -16.77
C PRO A 188 62.97 1.04 -15.46
N LYS A 189 62.89 -0.29 -15.29
CA LYS A 189 63.41 -1.05 -14.15
C LYS A 189 64.94 -0.89 -14.09
N GLN A 190 65.47 -0.32 -13.00
CA GLN A 190 66.92 -0.29 -12.76
C GLN A 190 67.44 -1.72 -12.65
N GLY A 191 68.43 -2.04 -13.49
CA GLY A 191 69.09 -3.35 -13.54
C GLY A 191 69.79 -3.66 -12.22
N GLY A 192 69.61 -4.90 -11.75
CA GLY A 192 70.29 -5.42 -10.57
C GLY A 192 71.80 -5.46 -10.78
N LYS A 193 72.53 -5.05 -9.74
CA LYS A 193 73.99 -5.14 -9.67
C LYS A 193 74.34 -6.60 -9.35
N ASP A 194 74.93 -7.30 -10.32
CA ASP A 194 75.43 -8.68 -10.22
C ASP A 194 76.77 -8.63 -9.46
N ASP A 195 76.77 -9.00 -8.18
CA ASP A 195 77.99 -9.17 -7.37
C ASP A 195 78.39 -10.65 -7.43
N ARG A 196 79.28 -10.97 -8.38
CA ARG A 196 79.98 -12.26 -8.43
C ARG A 196 81.47 -12.02 -8.24
N SER A 197 81.89 -12.11 -6.98
CA SER A 197 83.29 -12.26 -6.57
C SER A 197 83.79 -13.63 -7.06
N ASN A 198 84.77 -13.63 -7.96
CA ASN A 198 85.52 -14.79 -8.38
C ASN A 198 86.89 -14.74 -7.68
N GLU A 199 87.07 -15.50 -6.60
CA GLU A 199 88.39 -15.78 -6.03
C GLU A 199 88.69 -17.27 -6.18
N GLY A 200 89.66 -17.56 -7.02
CA GLY A 200 90.22 -18.89 -7.25
C GLY A 200 91.60 -18.74 -7.87
N GLY A 201 92.61 -18.51 -7.02
CA GLY A 201 94.02 -18.51 -7.40
C GLY A 201 94.82 -19.34 -6.39
N ILE A 202 95.24 -20.54 -6.80
CA ILE A 202 96.23 -21.39 -6.13
C ILE A 202 97.55 -21.27 -6.92
N SER A 203 98.66 -21.02 -6.22
CA SER A 203 100.00 -21.63 -6.35
C SER A 203 101.13 -20.64 -6.06
N ALA A 204 101.86 -20.87 -4.97
CA ALA A 204 103.22 -21.43 -4.95
C ALA A 204 103.57 -21.90 -3.54
#